data_AF-A0A944V8Y1-F1
#
_entry.id   AF-A0A944V8Y1-F1
#
_cell.length_a   1.000
_cell.length_b   1.000
_cell.length_c   1.000
_cell.angle_alpha   90.00
_cell.angle_beta   90.00
_cell.angle_gamma   90.00
#
_symmetry.space_group_name_H-M   'P 1'
#
loop_
_entity.id
_entity.type
_entity.pdbx_description
1 polymer ?
#
loop_
_entity_poly.entity_id
_entity_poly.type
_entity_poly.pdbx_seq_one_letter_code
_entity_poly.pdbx_strand_id
1 'polypeptide(L)'
;MSGLKMQTHSLADVVALISHPGEPRIFSLSEARELLPVIRKLTASASRELDPCQLRMRRLLDCDPRLAPLELEFETIIRKWVERVQRLGVTVSGLWQIGFDTGEGYLCWRYPELRLAYFRGYDESLDSRRRLSEVIQEYQPDWAVY
;
A
#
# COMPACT_ATOMS: atom_id res chain seq x y z
N MET A 1 11.48 34.07 28.43
CA MET A 1 11.38 32.62 28.74
C MET A 1 10.29 32.04 27.87
N SER A 2 10.69 31.30 26.85
CA SER A 2 9.84 30.82 25.77
C SER A 2 9.03 29.60 26.23
N GLY A 3 7.71 29.73 26.24
CA GLY A 3 6.79 28.61 26.45
C GLY A 3 6.50 27.91 25.13
N LEU A 4 7.02 26.69 24.98
CA LEU A 4 6.75 25.78 23.88
C LEU A 4 5.26 25.44 23.86
N LYS A 5 4.50 25.98 22.90
CA LYS A 5 3.14 25.49 22.62
C LYS A 5 3.25 24.18 21.83
N MET A 6 3.14 23.06 22.54
CA MET A 6 2.86 21.77 21.92
C MET A 6 1.49 21.86 21.25
N GLN A 7 1.49 21.80 19.91
CA GLN A 7 0.27 21.64 19.13
C GLN A 7 -0.29 20.27 19.44
N THR A 8 -1.38 20.25 20.20
CA THR A 8 -2.12 19.03 20.51
C THR A 8 -3.16 18.88 19.41
N HIS A 9 -2.89 18.02 18.44
CA HIS A 9 -3.90 17.64 17.45
C HIS A 9 -5.03 16.90 18.17
N SER A 10 -6.28 17.30 17.87
CA SER A 10 -7.47 16.74 18.51
C SER A 10 -7.65 15.28 18.09
N LEU A 11 -8.07 14.42 19.02
CA LEU A 11 -8.48 13.06 18.70
C LEU A 11 -9.61 13.03 17.66
N ALA A 12 -10.41 14.11 17.57
CA ALA A 12 -11.46 14.29 16.57
C ALA A 12 -10.90 14.46 15.15
N ASP A 13 -9.71 15.06 14.99
CA ASP A 13 -9.07 15.22 13.67
C ASP A 13 -8.55 13.86 13.15
N VAL A 14 -8.17 12.96 14.07
CA VAL A 14 -7.72 11.60 13.76
C VAL A 14 -8.91 10.69 13.39
N VAL A 15 -10.10 10.97 13.92
CA VAL A 15 -11.32 10.16 13.72
C VAL A 15 -12.06 10.51 12.42
N ALA A 16 -11.88 11.71 11.87
CA ALA A 16 -12.48 12.13 10.59
C ALA A 16 -11.84 11.46 9.34
N LEU A 17 -10.74 10.72 9.50
CA LEU A 17 -10.02 10.02 8.44
C LEU A 17 -10.47 8.56 8.23
N ILE A 18 -11.56 8.14 8.87
CA ILE A 18 -12.20 6.85 8.57
C ILE A 18 -13.13 7.08 7.38
N SER A 19 -12.55 7.13 6.18
CA SER A 19 -13.31 6.94 4.94
C SER A 19 -14.15 5.66 5.05
N HIS A 20 -15.34 5.64 4.44
CA HIS A 20 -16.18 4.46 4.40
C HIS A 20 -15.36 3.24 3.96
N PRO A 21 -15.48 2.08 4.64
CA PRO A 21 -14.65 0.92 4.32
C PRO A 21 -14.79 0.54 2.84
N GLY A 22 -13.72 0.71 2.07
CA GLY A 22 -13.64 0.24 0.68
C GLY A 22 -13.92 1.26 -0.42
N GLU A 23 -14.15 2.55 -0.11
CA GLU A 23 -14.17 3.58 -1.14
C GLU A 23 -12.74 4.06 -1.46
N PRO A 24 -12.31 4.03 -2.74
CA PRO A 24 -11.00 4.54 -3.13
C PRO A 24 -10.90 6.04 -2.82
N ARG A 25 -9.84 6.41 -2.10
CA ARG A 25 -9.55 7.80 -1.75
C ARG A 25 -8.59 8.39 -2.78
N ILE A 26 -8.79 9.65 -3.12
CA ILE A 26 -7.81 10.43 -3.89
C ILE A 26 -6.74 10.98 -2.94
N PHE A 27 -5.48 10.82 -3.31
CA PHE A 27 -4.30 11.20 -2.56
C PHE A 27 -3.45 12.21 -3.32
N SER A 28 -2.96 13.21 -2.59
CA SER A 28 -1.74 13.94 -2.95
C SER A 28 -0.48 13.09 -2.67
N LEU A 29 0.65 13.52 -3.23
CA LEU A 29 1.94 12.88 -3.02
C LEU A 29 2.40 12.95 -1.55
N SER A 30 2.16 14.06 -0.84
CA SER A 30 2.42 14.16 0.60
C SER A 30 1.61 13.16 1.41
N GLU A 31 0.29 13.12 1.22
CA GLU A 31 -0.58 12.18 1.96
C GLU A 31 -0.15 10.72 1.72
N ALA A 32 0.16 10.38 0.47
CA ALA A 32 0.65 9.04 0.12
C ALA A 32 2.00 8.73 0.81
N ARG A 33 2.91 9.72 0.91
CA ARG A 33 4.19 9.58 1.63
C ARG A 33 4.01 9.43 3.13
N GLU A 34 3.05 10.14 3.72
CA GLU A 34 2.73 10.05 5.15
C GLU A 34 2.12 8.70 5.51
N LEU A 35 1.29 8.14 4.64
CA LEU A 35 0.64 6.85 4.85
C LEU A 35 1.58 5.65 4.56
N LEU A 36 2.57 5.82 3.68
CA LEU A 36 3.48 4.75 3.27
C LEU A 36 4.17 4.00 4.43
N PRO A 37 4.71 4.65 5.49
CA PRO A 37 5.29 3.95 6.64
C PRO A 37 4.34 2.96 7.32
N VAL A 38 3.04 3.25 7.36
CA VAL A 38 2.02 2.36 7.93
C VAL A 38 1.83 1.14 7.02
N ILE A 39 1.66 1.37 5.72
CA ILE A 39 1.52 0.29 4.72
C ILE A 39 2.76 -0.61 4.69
N ARG A 40 3.96 -0.03 4.79
CA ARG A 40 5.21 -0.78 4.89
C ARG A 40 5.23 -1.69 6.11
N LYS A 41 4.81 -1.21 7.27
CA LYS A 41 4.73 -2.03 8.50
C LYS A 41 3.70 -3.16 8.37
N LEU A 42 2.51 -2.87 7.83
CA LEU A 42 1.47 -3.87 7.60
C LEU A 42 1.95 -4.97 6.65
N THR A 43 2.57 -4.56 5.53
CA THR A 43 3.05 -5.47 4.49
C THR A 43 4.25 -6.29 4.99
N ALA A 44 5.18 -5.69 5.72
CA ALA A 44 6.30 -6.41 6.34
C ALA A 44 5.84 -7.39 7.43
N SER A 45 4.76 -7.08 8.16
CA SER A 45 4.16 -8.02 9.11
C SER A 45 3.52 -9.21 8.39
N ALA A 46 2.71 -8.95 7.36
CA ALA A 46 2.03 -10.00 6.59
C ALA A 46 3.02 -10.88 5.83
N SER A 47 4.06 -10.29 5.23
CA SER A 47 5.14 -11.05 4.58
C SER A 47 5.83 -12.00 5.56
N ARG A 48 6.19 -11.53 6.76
CA ARG A 48 6.82 -12.38 7.79
C ARG A 48 5.89 -13.47 8.31
N GLU A 49 4.60 -13.20 8.43
CA GLU A 49 3.59 -14.19 8.82
C GLU A 49 3.44 -15.29 7.76
N LEU A 50 3.62 -14.93 6.48
CA LEU A 50 3.47 -15.81 5.33
C LEU A 50 4.73 -16.66 5.04
N ASP A 51 5.91 -16.22 5.48
CA ASP A 51 7.19 -16.91 5.26
C ASP A 51 7.20 -18.40 5.69
N PRO A 52 6.71 -18.78 6.89
CA PRO A 52 6.68 -20.19 7.31
C PRO A 52 5.73 -21.04 6.46
N CYS A 53 4.62 -20.45 5.98
CA CYS A 53 3.68 -21.13 5.10
C CYS A 53 4.32 -21.42 3.74
N GLN A 54 4.96 -20.40 3.13
CA GLN A 54 5.69 -20.57 1.88
C GLN A 54 6.82 -21.61 1.98
N LEU A 55 7.58 -21.59 3.08
CA LEU A 55 8.67 -22.55 3.28
C LEU A 55 8.16 -23.99 3.37
N ARG A 56 7.01 -24.21 4.02
CA ARG A 56 6.36 -25.53 4.10
C ARG A 56 5.87 -25.97 2.73
N MET A 57 5.18 -25.11 1.98
CA MET A 57 4.66 -25.42 0.64
C MET A 57 5.78 -25.81 -0.33
N ARG A 58 6.91 -25.07 -0.36
CA ARG A 58 8.07 -25.37 -1.24
C ARG A 58 8.72 -26.75 -1.01
N ARG A 59 8.44 -27.40 0.13
CA ARG A 59 8.99 -28.72 0.47
C ARG A 59 8.05 -29.87 0.10
N LEU A 60 6.83 -29.57 -0.34
CA LEU A 60 5.84 -30.55 -0.74
C LEU A 60 5.87 -30.72 -2.26
N LEU A 61 5.49 -31.91 -2.72
CA LEU A 61 5.23 -32.17 -4.14
C LEU A 61 3.85 -31.60 -4.51
N ASP A 62 3.65 -31.22 -5.77
CA ASP A 62 2.43 -30.56 -6.25
C ASP A 62 1.12 -31.33 -5.97
N CYS A 63 1.18 -32.66 -5.84
CA CYS A 63 0.02 -33.52 -5.53
C CYS A 63 -0.09 -33.89 -4.04
N ASP A 64 0.70 -33.28 -3.15
CA ASP A 64 0.68 -33.61 -1.73
C ASP A 64 -0.60 -33.08 -1.06
N PRO A 65 -1.41 -33.92 -0.39
CA PRO A 65 -2.67 -33.49 0.22
C PRO A 65 -2.49 -32.44 1.33
N ARG A 66 -1.27 -32.26 1.86
CA ARG A 66 -0.96 -31.22 2.85
C ARG A 66 -0.84 -29.81 2.22
N LEU A 67 -0.80 -29.70 0.89
CA LEU A 67 -0.76 -28.41 0.21
C LEU A 67 -2.05 -27.62 0.40
N ALA A 68 -3.22 -28.25 0.24
CA ALA A 68 -4.49 -27.54 0.29
C ALA A 68 -4.73 -26.77 1.62
N PRO A 69 -4.45 -27.34 2.81
CA PRO A 69 -4.49 -26.58 4.06
C PRO A 69 -3.51 -25.40 4.13
N LEU A 70 -2.32 -25.54 3.53
CA LEU A 70 -1.32 -24.46 3.50
C LEU A 70 -1.73 -23.35 2.51
N GLU A 71 -2.32 -23.70 1.37
CA GLU A 71 -2.88 -22.72 0.43
C GLU A 71 -3.99 -21.89 1.09
N LEU A 72 -4.84 -22.52 1.90
CA LEU A 72 -5.87 -21.81 2.66
C LEU A 72 -5.26 -20.87 3.73
N GLU A 73 -4.21 -21.31 4.43
CA GLU A 73 -3.48 -20.48 5.39
C GLU A 73 -2.84 -19.27 4.69
N PHE A 74 -2.16 -19.51 3.56
CA PHE A 74 -1.55 -18.51 2.71
C PHE A 74 -2.57 -17.46 2.23
N GLU A 75 -3.70 -17.93 1.69
CA GLU A 75 -4.77 -17.07 1.21
C GLU A 75 -5.40 -16.25 2.34
N THR A 76 -5.59 -16.84 3.53
CA THR A 76 -6.12 -16.15 4.71
C THR A 76 -5.22 -14.97 5.12
N ILE A 77 -3.90 -15.15 5.11
CA ILE A 77 -2.95 -14.08 5.44
C ILE A 77 -3.02 -12.95 4.40
N ILE A 78 -3.09 -13.31 3.10
CA ILE A 78 -3.22 -12.32 2.02
C ILE A 78 -4.53 -11.53 2.14
N ARG A 79 -5.67 -12.21 2.33
CA ARG A 79 -6.97 -11.53 2.47
C ARG A 79 -6.96 -10.54 3.64
N LYS A 80 -6.42 -10.95 4.79
CA LYS A 80 -6.27 -10.07 5.97
C LYS A 80 -5.42 -8.83 5.66
N TRP A 81 -4.34 -8.99 4.89
CA TRP A 81 -3.54 -7.85 4.44
C TRP A 81 -4.30 -6.94 3.48
N VAL A 82 -4.95 -7.50 2.46
CA VAL A 82 -5.76 -6.76 1.49
C VAL A 82 -6.81 -5.91 2.19
N GLU A 83 -7.60 -6.51 3.09
CA GLU A 83 -8.62 -5.79 3.86
C GLU A 83 -8.04 -4.63 4.67
N ARG A 84 -6.91 -4.85 5.35
CA ARG A 84 -6.26 -3.81 6.17
C ARG A 84 -5.73 -2.66 5.32
N VAL A 85 -5.17 -2.94 4.14
CA VAL A 85 -4.66 -1.92 3.22
C VAL A 85 -5.81 -1.16 2.56
N GLN A 86 -6.83 -1.85 2.08
CA GLN A 86 -7.99 -1.22 1.41
C GLN A 86 -8.80 -0.34 2.37
N ARG A 87 -8.86 -0.68 3.67
CA ARG A 87 -9.45 0.21 4.70
C ARG A 87 -8.73 1.55 4.85
N LEU A 88 -7.51 1.68 4.33
CA LEU A 88 -6.78 2.95 4.29
C LEU A 88 -7.06 3.75 3.00
N GLY A 89 -7.99 3.29 2.16
CA GLY A 89 -8.37 3.94 0.89
C GLY A 89 -7.43 3.61 -0.28
N VAL A 90 -6.50 2.68 -0.11
CA VAL A 90 -5.46 2.36 -1.09
C VAL A 90 -5.84 1.15 -1.94
N THR A 91 -5.58 1.23 -3.25
CA THR A 91 -5.86 0.15 -4.20
C THR A 91 -4.76 -0.91 -4.14
N VAL A 92 -5.17 -2.19 -4.09
CA VAL A 92 -4.25 -3.34 -4.20
C VAL A 92 -4.28 -3.85 -5.64
N SER A 93 -3.12 -3.88 -6.28
CA SER A 93 -2.97 -4.32 -7.68
C SER A 93 -2.28 -5.68 -7.85
N GLY A 94 -1.72 -6.21 -6.77
CA GLY A 94 -1.02 -7.49 -6.76
C GLY A 94 -0.48 -7.84 -5.38
N LEU A 95 0.14 -9.00 -5.26
CA LEU A 95 0.74 -9.43 -4.00
C LEU A 95 1.84 -8.44 -3.57
N TRP A 96 1.60 -7.77 -2.44
CA TRP A 96 2.47 -6.70 -1.91
C TRP A 96 2.64 -5.50 -2.85
N GLN A 97 1.73 -5.30 -3.78
CA GLN A 97 1.71 -4.17 -4.72
C GLN A 97 0.44 -3.34 -4.51
N ILE A 98 0.64 -2.03 -4.39
CA ILE A 98 -0.43 -1.08 -4.11
C ILE A 98 -0.28 0.19 -4.97
N GLY A 99 -1.38 0.89 -5.14
CA GLY A 99 -1.45 2.19 -5.79
C GLY A 99 -2.25 3.17 -4.94
N PHE A 100 -1.69 4.35 -4.70
CA PHE A 100 -2.46 5.48 -4.19
C PHE A 100 -3.05 6.21 -5.38
N ASP A 101 -4.37 6.26 -5.45
CA ASP A 101 -5.09 6.93 -6.54
C ASP A 101 -4.91 8.45 -6.42
N THR A 102 -4.49 9.12 -7.49
CA THR A 102 -4.33 10.59 -7.52
C THR A 102 -5.45 11.29 -8.28
N GLY A 103 -6.42 10.56 -8.84
CA GLY A 103 -7.43 11.08 -9.75
C GLY A 103 -6.98 11.13 -11.22
N GLU A 104 -5.68 10.94 -11.46
CA GLU A 104 -5.06 10.91 -12.79
C GLU A 104 -4.31 9.59 -13.06
N GLY A 105 -4.19 8.76 -12.03
CA GLY A 105 -3.44 7.51 -12.07
C GLY A 105 -3.05 7.09 -10.66
N TYR A 106 -1.97 6.31 -10.56
CA TYR A 106 -1.54 5.71 -9.31
C TYR A 106 -0.09 6.03 -8.98
N LEU A 107 0.15 6.57 -7.78
CA LEU A 107 1.46 6.50 -7.15
C LEU A 107 1.69 5.05 -6.72
N CYS A 108 2.62 4.40 -7.40
CA CYS A 108 2.80 2.96 -7.29
C CYS A 108 3.87 2.62 -6.25
N TRP A 109 3.61 1.60 -5.44
CA TRP A 109 4.57 1.03 -4.51
C TRP A 109 4.51 -0.50 -4.51
N ARG A 110 5.67 -1.14 -4.45
CA ARG A 110 5.76 -2.57 -4.15
C ARG A 110 6.73 -2.83 -3.01
N TYR A 111 6.39 -3.76 -2.12
CA TYR A 111 7.35 -4.21 -1.12
C TYR A 111 8.58 -4.87 -1.79
N PRO A 112 9.82 -4.60 -1.35
CA PRO A 112 10.24 -3.83 -0.17
C PRO A 112 10.75 -2.41 -0.48
N GLU A 113 10.22 -1.73 -1.52
CA GLU A 113 10.67 -0.38 -1.88
C GLU A 113 10.58 0.58 -0.68
N LEU A 114 11.56 1.47 -0.55
CA LEU A 114 11.65 2.36 0.62
C LEU A 114 10.77 3.61 0.52
N ARG A 115 10.44 4.02 -0.71
CA ARG A 115 9.77 5.28 -1.04
C ARG A 115 8.88 5.12 -2.27
N LEU A 116 7.94 6.04 -2.46
CA LEU A 116 7.23 6.23 -3.72
C LEU A 116 8.18 6.81 -4.76
N ALA A 117 8.41 6.06 -5.83
CA ALA A 117 9.33 6.43 -6.91
C ALA A 117 8.70 6.28 -8.30
N TYR A 118 7.46 5.83 -8.37
CA TYR A 118 6.82 5.43 -9.62
C TYR A 118 5.38 5.93 -9.70
N PHE A 119 4.97 6.29 -10.91
CA PHE A 119 3.61 6.65 -11.27
C PHE A 119 3.14 5.81 -12.46
N ARG A 120 1.83 5.59 -12.58
CA ARG A 120 1.20 4.87 -13.67
C ARG A 120 -0.16 5.49 -13.99
N GLY A 121 -0.46 5.74 -15.26
CA GLY A 121 -1.82 6.10 -15.69
C GLY A 121 -2.82 4.96 -15.48
N TYR A 122 -4.12 5.25 -15.54
CA TYR A 122 -5.15 4.21 -15.36
C TYR A 122 -5.08 3.10 -16.42
N ASP A 123 -4.88 3.48 -17.67
CA ASP A 123 -4.92 2.59 -18.84
C ASP A 123 -3.56 1.92 -19.16
N GLU A 124 -2.54 2.17 -18.36
CA GLU A 124 -1.20 1.60 -18.56
C GLU A 124 -1.04 0.25 -17.86
N SER A 125 -0.21 -0.64 -18.41
CA SER A 125 0.09 -1.93 -17.76
C SER A 125 0.85 -1.72 -16.43
N LEU A 126 0.76 -2.70 -15.51
CA LEU A 126 1.48 -2.63 -14.21
C LEU A 126 3.00 -2.52 -14.35
N ASP A 127 3.56 -2.95 -15.48
CA ASP A 127 4.98 -2.88 -15.79
C ASP A 127 5.38 -1.57 -16.48
N SER A 128 4.41 -0.78 -16.95
CA SER A 128 4.63 0.50 -17.65
C SER A 128 4.90 1.68 -16.71
N ARG A 129 5.23 1.42 -15.44
CA ARG A 129 5.42 2.46 -14.43
C ARG A 129 6.57 3.41 -14.78
N ARG A 130 6.29 4.70 -14.81
CA ARG A 130 7.26 5.77 -15.08
C ARG A 130 7.87 6.29 -13.79
N ARG A 131 9.11 6.80 -13.85
CA ARG A 131 9.73 7.41 -12.66
C ARG A 131 8.96 8.66 -12.28
N LEU A 132 8.65 8.77 -11.00
CA LEU A 132 7.87 9.88 -10.46
C LEU A 132 8.53 11.24 -10.73
N SER A 133 9.86 11.31 -10.65
CA SER A 133 10.61 12.54 -10.95
C SER A 133 10.43 13.02 -12.40
N GLU A 134 10.35 12.10 -13.36
CA GLU A 134 10.18 12.43 -14.78
C GLU A 134 8.77 12.96 -15.02
N VAL A 135 7.76 12.30 -14.46
CA VAL A 135 6.35 12.71 -14.55
C VAL A 135 6.14 14.10 -13.94
N ILE A 136 6.71 14.37 -12.76
CA ILE A 136 6.60 15.68 -12.11
C ILE A 136 7.29 16.77 -12.93
N GLN A 137 8.47 16.49 -13.48
CA GLN A 137 9.21 17.47 -14.27
C GLN A 137 8.50 17.80 -15.59
N GLU A 138 7.90 16.81 -16.23
CA GLU A 138 7.22 16.96 -17.52
C GLU A 138 5.84 17.62 -17.40
N TYR A 139 5.03 17.20 -16.43
CA TYR A 139 3.62 17.60 -16.36
C TYR A 139 3.26 18.52 -15.18
N GLN A 140 4.10 18.60 -14.14
CA GLN A 140 3.85 19.39 -12.92
C GLN A 140 2.42 19.23 -12.38
N PRO A 141 1.97 17.99 -12.12
CA PRO A 141 0.58 17.73 -11.80
C PRO A 141 0.21 18.25 -10.41
N ASP A 142 -1.06 18.62 -10.24
CA ASP A 142 -1.57 19.23 -9.00
C ASP A 142 -1.39 18.32 -7.78
N TRP A 143 -1.50 17.00 -7.96
CA TRP A 143 -1.30 16.02 -6.89
C TRP A 143 0.15 15.95 -6.38
N ALA A 144 1.14 16.48 -7.12
CA ALA A 144 2.55 16.46 -6.73
C ALA A 144 2.96 17.67 -5.86
N VAL A 145 2.13 18.70 -5.83
CA VAL A 145 2.28 19.85 -4.94
C VAL A 145 1.74 19.41 -3.56
N TYR A 146 2.31 19.96 -2.48
CA TYR A 146 2.10 19.59 -1.06
C TYR A 146 2.98 18.41 -0.58
#